data_AF-A0A0H5P8B1-F1
#
_entry.id   AF-A0A0H5P8B1-F1
#
_cell.length_a   1.000
_cell.length_b   1.000
_cell.length_c   1.000
_cell.angle_alpha   90.00
_cell.angle_beta   90.00
_cell.angle_gamma   90.00
#
_symmetry.space_group_name_H-M   'P 1'
#
loop_
_entity.id
_entity.type
_entity.pdbx_description
1 polymer ?
#
loop_
_entity_poly.entity_id
_entity_poly.type
_entity_poly.pdbx_seq_one_letter_code
_entity_poly.pdbx_strand_id
1 'polypeptide(L)'
;MPDDYDTYRRNLSNYEKGLYFELGRAHELGETRDNGWVKQFCLRTKLGPRILDSARAEGRGVRGRERKSGRVSERRTLRQLNKERVALEAGQLTRTTWETVAGESLPKSIEESLSAMTRDFGARFQHVVISREDALRAMKLGQSLVSKQLELVRPYELERADRARRRLENIRRIQQEKEREQNLRSAEQARQQELTRIRTARDQLLARLPPEVARILALSMPPPERELDRHPPDLGNSTTRAGREARTREHERARDARGV
;
A
#
# COMPACT_ATOMS: atom_id res chain seq x y z
N MET A 1 19.83 37.29 -23.31
CA MET A 1 18.71 37.67 -22.42
C MET A 1 17.88 36.43 -22.15
N PRO A 2 17.34 36.26 -20.93
CA PRO A 2 16.40 35.19 -20.63
C PRO A 2 15.13 35.35 -21.45
N ASP A 3 14.66 34.27 -22.07
CA ASP A 3 13.40 34.25 -22.81
C ASP A 3 12.26 33.64 -21.98
N ASP A 4 11.08 33.48 -22.59
CA ASP A 4 9.92 32.89 -21.93
C ASP A 4 10.18 31.44 -21.48
N TYR A 5 11.00 30.70 -22.22
CA TYR A 5 11.40 29.34 -21.87
C TYR A 5 12.25 29.32 -20.59
N ASP A 6 13.26 30.18 -20.49
CA ASP A 6 14.06 30.32 -19.27
C ASP A 6 13.20 30.79 -18.10
N THR A 7 12.32 31.76 -18.34
CA THR A 7 11.44 32.35 -17.32
C THR A 7 10.52 31.29 -16.73
N TYR A 8 9.85 30.49 -17.58
CA TYR A 8 8.99 29.39 -17.15
C TYR A 8 9.76 28.33 -16.34
N ARG A 9 11.01 28.05 -16.72
CA ARG A 9 11.85 27.02 -16.07
C ARG A 9 12.42 27.43 -14.72
N ARG A 10 12.56 28.72 -14.42
CA ARG A 10 13.20 29.19 -13.18
C ARG A 10 12.56 28.65 -11.91
N ASN A 11 11.23 28.50 -11.92
CA ASN A 11 10.47 28.07 -10.75
C ASN A 11 10.26 26.56 -10.68
N LEU A 12 10.89 25.79 -11.58
CA LEU A 12 10.74 24.35 -11.66
C LEU A 12 11.99 23.63 -11.16
N SER A 13 11.79 22.52 -10.47
CA SER A 13 12.87 21.58 -10.16
C SER A 13 13.42 20.93 -11.44
N ASN A 14 14.63 20.38 -11.38
CA ASN A 14 15.21 19.66 -12.52
C ASN A 14 14.38 18.44 -12.92
N TYR A 15 13.69 17.82 -11.95
CA TYR A 15 12.77 16.73 -12.19
C TYR A 15 11.54 17.22 -12.99
N GLU A 16 10.87 18.28 -12.55
CA GLU A 16 9.70 18.84 -13.23
C GLU A 16 10.04 19.34 -14.64
N LYS A 17 11.20 19.97 -14.82
CA LYS A 17 11.70 20.40 -16.14
C LYS A 17 11.81 19.23 -17.12
N GLY A 18 12.30 18.08 -16.65
CA GLY A 18 12.40 16.87 -17.46
C GLY A 18 11.02 16.27 -17.71
N LEU A 19 10.25 16.05 -16.64
CA LEU A 19 8.94 15.40 -16.67
C LEU A 19 7.94 16.13 -17.57
N TYR A 20 7.78 17.44 -17.40
CA TYR A 20 6.82 18.22 -18.18
C TYR A 20 7.19 18.26 -19.67
N PHE A 21 8.48 18.41 -19.98
CA PHE A 21 8.93 18.36 -21.36
C PHE A 21 8.68 16.99 -21.99
N GLU A 22 9.07 15.91 -21.30
CA GLU A 22 8.89 14.54 -21.77
C GLU A 22 7.42 14.21 -22.04
N LEU A 23 6.55 14.51 -21.07
CA LEU A 23 5.11 14.24 -21.17
C LEU A 23 4.43 15.06 -22.27
N GLY A 24 4.76 16.35 -22.36
CA GLY A 24 4.23 17.23 -23.39
C GLY A 24 4.62 16.78 -24.78
N ARG A 25 5.91 16.51 -25.01
CA ARG A 25 6.42 16.03 -26.30
C ARG A 25 5.83 14.68 -26.68
N ALA A 26 5.72 13.76 -25.72
CA ALA A 26 5.07 12.47 -25.95
C ALA A 26 3.61 12.66 -26.38
N HIS A 27 2.88 13.56 -25.73
CA HIS A 27 1.49 13.86 -26.12
C HIS A 27 1.38 14.50 -27.51
N GLU A 28 2.21 15.51 -27.81
CA GLU A 28 2.24 16.18 -29.13
C GLU A 28 2.52 15.19 -30.27
N LEU A 29 3.36 14.19 -30.03
CA LEU A 29 3.73 13.17 -31.01
C LEU A 29 2.79 11.96 -31.03
N GLY A 30 1.71 11.98 -30.25
CA GLY A 30 0.76 10.86 -30.16
C GLY A 30 1.37 9.59 -29.58
N GLU A 31 2.36 9.70 -28.69
CA GLU A 31 3.03 8.57 -28.03
C GLU A 31 2.21 8.03 -26.86
N THR A 32 1.01 7.58 -27.19
CA THR A 32 0.04 7.02 -26.26
C THR A 32 0.18 5.50 -26.21
N ARG A 33 -0.36 4.92 -25.13
CA ARG A 33 -0.45 3.47 -24.96
C ARG A 33 -1.25 2.83 -26.11
N ASP A 34 -2.30 3.50 -26.58
CA ASP A 34 -3.14 3.02 -27.68
C ASP A 34 -2.35 2.91 -29.00
N ASN A 35 -1.35 3.78 -29.18
CA ASN A 35 -0.41 3.73 -30.30
C ASN A 35 0.80 2.80 -30.06
N GLY A 36 0.72 1.95 -29.02
CA GLY A 36 1.73 0.95 -28.67
C GLY A 36 2.95 1.50 -27.95
N TRP A 37 2.92 2.77 -27.51
CA TRP A 37 4.04 3.38 -26.80
C TRP A 37 4.02 3.07 -25.30
N VAL A 38 5.21 2.84 -24.77
CA VAL A 38 5.48 2.57 -23.36
C VAL A 38 6.48 3.59 -22.85
N LYS A 39 6.15 4.23 -21.72
CA LYS A 39 7.04 5.17 -21.04
C LYS A 39 8.09 4.43 -20.22
N GLN A 40 9.26 5.03 -20.06
CA GLN A 40 10.37 4.48 -19.25
C GLN A 40 10.72 3.03 -19.61
N PHE A 41 10.80 2.75 -20.91
CA PHE A 41 11.03 1.40 -21.42
C PHE A 41 12.46 0.93 -21.14
N CYS A 42 12.61 -0.19 -20.43
CA CYS A 42 13.91 -0.75 -20.10
C CYS A 42 14.36 -1.79 -21.14
N LEU A 43 15.42 -1.46 -21.87
CA LEU A 43 16.12 -2.36 -22.78
C LEU A 43 17.37 -2.94 -22.10
N ARG A 44 17.55 -4.26 -22.16
CA ARG A 44 18.77 -4.94 -21.66
C ARG A 44 19.82 -5.02 -22.77
N THR A 45 20.90 -4.26 -22.63
CA THR A 45 22.03 -4.28 -23.57
C THR A 45 23.23 -5.02 -22.97
N LYS A 46 24.26 -5.31 -23.78
CA LYS A 46 25.52 -5.91 -23.30
C LYS A 46 26.24 -5.03 -22.27
N LEU A 47 25.95 -3.73 -22.25
CA LEU A 47 26.51 -2.75 -21.30
C LEU A 47 25.57 -2.50 -20.10
N GLY A 48 24.56 -3.36 -19.91
CA GLY A 48 23.55 -3.28 -18.85
C GLY A 48 22.24 -2.60 -19.30
N PRO A 49 21.34 -2.29 -18.35
CA PRO A 49 20.03 -1.73 -18.69
C PRO A 49 20.12 -0.31 -19.25
N ARG A 50 19.28 -0.01 -20.24
CA ARG A 50 19.02 1.31 -20.83
C ARG A 50 17.54 1.61 -20.71
N ILE A 51 17.19 2.65 -19.97
CA ILE A 51 15.80 3.10 -19.79
C ILE A 51 15.54 4.24 -20.76
N LEU A 52 14.73 4.05 -21.79
CA LEU A 52 14.34 5.08 -22.75
C LEU A 52 13.11 5.82 -22.22
N ASP A 53 13.01 7.12 -22.49
CA ASP A 53 11.85 7.92 -22.06
C ASP A 53 10.55 7.36 -22.65
N SER A 54 10.57 7.01 -23.94
CA SER A 54 9.46 6.32 -24.58
C SER A 54 9.95 5.32 -25.62
N ALA A 55 9.23 4.22 -25.78
CA ALA A 55 9.51 3.26 -26.83
C ALA A 55 8.26 2.49 -27.27
N ARG A 56 8.27 1.95 -28.49
CA ARG A 56 7.27 1.00 -28.97
C ARG A 56 7.91 -0.15 -29.74
N ALA A 57 7.22 -1.28 -29.82
CA ALA A 57 7.67 -2.38 -30.68
C ALA A 57 7.65 -1.96 -32.16
N GLU A 58 8.66 -2.38 -32.91
CA GLU A 58 8.77 -2.16 -34.35
C GLU A 58 9.45 -3.38 -34.99
N GLY A 59 8.67 -4.22 -35.68
CA GLY A 59 9.15 -5.49 -36.23
C GLY A 59 9.71 -6.40 -35.12
N ARG A 60 10.98 -6.80 -35.26
CA ARG A 60 11.68 -7.65 -34.28
C ARG A 60 12.39 -6.87 -33.16
N GLY A 61 12.40 -5.55 -33.22
CA GLY A 61 13.08 -4.71 -32.24
C GLY A 61 12.18 -3.59 -31.73
N VAL A 62 12.81 -2.54 -31.24
CA VAL A 62 12.15 -1.44 -30.55
C VAL A 62 12.50 -0.12 -31.22
N ARG A 63 11.49 0.72 -31.40
CA ARG A 63 11.65 2.15 -31.72
C ARG A 63 11.67 2.95 -30.44
N GLY A 64 12.78 3.62 -30.16
CA GLY A 64 12.99 4.41 -28.94
C GLY A 64 12.98 5.91 -29.17
N ARG A 65 12.74 6.69 -28.11
CA ARG A 65 13.09 8.11 -28.03
C ARG A 65 13.65 8.48 -26.67
N GLU A 66 14.59 9.42 -26.70
CA GLU A 66 15.17 10.09 -25.54
C GLU A 66 15.05 11.61 -25.72
N ARG A 67 14.77 12.32 -24.63
CA ARG A 67 14.51 13.76 -24.60
C ARG A 67 15.38 14.42 -23.55
N LYS A 68 15.97 15.56 -23.91
CA LYS A 68 16.78 16.40 -23.02
C LYS A 68 16.30 17.85 -23.11
N SER A 69 15.59 18.30 -22.08
CA SER A 69 15.09 19.66 -22.01
C SER A 69 16.13 20.67 -21.49
N GLY A 70 17.31 20.26 -21.03
CA GLY A 70 18.23 21.15 -20.33
C GLY A 70 19.68 20.75 -20.44
N ARG A 71 20.54 21.41 -19.66
CA ARG A 71 21.95 21.07 -19.51
C ARG A 71 22.16 19.56 -19.37
N VAL A 72 22.94 19.03 -20.30
CA VAL A 72 23.18 17.59 -20.40
C VAL A 72 24.42 17.21 -19.60
N SER A 73 24.31 16.17 -18.76
CA SER A 73 25.46 15.61 -18.05
C SER A 73 26.30 14.78 -19.00
N GLU A 74 27.55 15.19 -19.23
CA GLU A 74 28.48 14.55 -20.16
C GLU A 74 28.67 13.05 -19.88
N ARG A 75 29.21 12.70 -18.70
CA ARG A 75 29.52 11.31 -18.33
C ARG A 75 28.30 10.39 -18.41
N ARG A 76 27.14 10.85 -17.94
CA ARG A 76 25.90 10.05 -17.95
C ARG A 76 25.38 9.85 -19.37
N THR A 77 25.40 10.90 -20.17
CA THR A 77 24.81 10.88 -21.51
C THR A 77 25.67 10.09 -22.49
N LEU A 78 26.99 10.22 -22.42
CA LEU A 78 27.90 9.37 -23.20
C LEU A 78 27.69 7.88 -22.89
N ARG A 79 27.48 7.52 -21.62
CA ARG A 79 27.12 6.14 -21.24
C ARG A 79 25.78 5.70 -21.82
N GLN A 80 24.79 6.59 -21.88
CA GLN A 80 23.49 6.30 -22.51
C GLN A 80 23.63 6.11 -24.03
N LEU A 81 24.38 6.97 -24.71
CA LEU A 81 24.66 6.88 -26.14
C LEU A 81 25.42 5.60 -26.49
N ASN A 82 26.43 5.22 -25.70
CA ASN A 82 27.15 3.95 -25.89
C ASN A 82 26.24 2.73 -25.74
N LYS A 83 25.29 2.77 -24.79
CA LYS A 83 24.30 1.69 -24.65
C LYS A 83 23.36 1.61 -25.85
N GLU A 84 22.93 2.75 -26.39
CA GLU A 84 22.08 2.77 -27.59
C GLU A 84 22.81 2.35 -28.85
N ARG A 85 24.08 2.73 -29.01
CA ARG A 85 24.96 2.23 -30.07
C ARG A 85 24.96 0.70 -30.09
N VAL A 86 25.29 0.09 -28.96
CA VAL A 86 25.31 -1.38 -28.82
C VAL A 86 23.94 -2.00 -29.09
N ALA A 87 22.86 -1.35 -28.68
CA ALA A 87 21.51 -1.82 -28.94
C ALA A 87 21.11 -1.73 -30.43
N LEU A 88 21.55 -0.69 -31.14
CA LEU A 88 21.37 -0.55 -32.59
C LEU A 88 22.20 -1.59 -33.34
N GLU A 89 23.45 -1.80 -32.97
CA GLU A 89 24.33 -2.83 -33.56
C GLU A 89 23.74 -4.23 -33.39
N ALA A 90 23.17 -4.52 -32.23
CA ALA A 90 22.54 -5.81 -31.94
C ALA A 90 21.13 -5.98 -32.57
N GLY A 91 20.60 -4.96 -33.25
CA GLY A 91 19.24 -4.98 -33.80
C GLY A 91 18.11 -4.95 -32.76
N GLN A 92 18.45 -4.73 -31.48
CA GLN A 92 17.48 -4.59 -30.39
C GLN A 92 16.72 -3.25 -30.52
N LEU A 93 17.43 -2.19 -30.92
CA LEU A 93 16.83 -0.95 -31.40
C LEU A 93 16.78 -0.97 -32.93
N THR A 94 15.57 -0.83 -33.48
CA THR A 94 15.39 -0.64 -34.92
C THR A 94 15.69 0.79 -35.31
N ARG A 95 15.12 1.73 -34.54
CA ARG A 95 15.27 3.17 -34.71
C ARG A 95 15.25 3.89 -33.36
N THR A 96 16.02 4.96 -33.22
CA THR A 96 15.98 5.83 -32.04
C THR A 96 16.03 7.29 -32.43
N THR A 97 15.37 8.15 -31.65
CA THR A 97 15.41 9.60 -31.83
C THR A 97 15.79 10.29 -30.53
N TRP A 98 16.82 11.13 -30.60
CA TRP A 98 17.26 11.99 -29.51
C TRP A 98 16.77 13.42 -29.75
N GLU A 99 16.02 13.97 -28.82
CA GLU A 99 15.55 15.36 -28.87
C GLU A 99 16.32 16.20 -27.85
N THR A 100 16.92 17.31 -28.31
CA THR A 100 17.54 18.33 -27.45
C THR A 100 16.91 19.69 -27.71
N VAL A 101 16.93 20.62 -26.76
CA VAL A 101 16.37 21.96 -26.96
C VAL A 101 17.44 22.93 -27.47
N ALA A 102 17.09 23.77 -28.43
CA ALA A 102 17.95 24.80 -28.99
C ALA A 102 18.47 25.76 -27.90
N GLY A 103 19.76 26.11 -27.97
CA GLY A 103 20.40 27.02 -27.02
C GLY A 103 20.70 26.44 -25.64
N GLU A 104 20.29 25.19 -25.34
CA GLU A 104 20.74 24.49 -24.14
C GLU A 104 22.17 23.97 -24.33
N SER A 105 22.97 23.99 -23.25
CA SER A 105 24.37 23.59 -23.31
C SER A 105 24.52 22.08 -23.57
N LEU A 106 25.16 21.77 -24.71
CA LEU A 106 25.54 20.42 -25.12
C LEU A 106 27.07 20.34 -25.16
N PRO A 107 27.71 19.53 -24.30
CA PRO A 107 29.16 19.33 -24.36
C PRO A 107 29.62 18.80 -25.72
N LYS A 108 30.76 19.30 -26.21
CA LYS A 108 31.33 18.94 -27.53
C LYS A 108 31.46 17.43 -27.74
N SER A 109 31.87 16.70 -26.71
CA SER A 109 31.98 15.24 -26.76
C SER A 109 30.63 14.53 -27.01
N ILE A 110 29.52 15.10 -26.52
CA ILE A 110 28.18 14.59 -26.79
C ILE A 110 27.76 14.95 -28.22
N GLU A 111 28.04 16.17 -28.69
CA GLU A 111 27.78 16.58 -30.09
C GLU A 111 28.51 15.67 -31.08
N GLU A 112 29.79 15.40 -30.83
CA GLU A 112 30.61 14.47 -31.62
C GLU A 112 30.01 13.06 -31.60
N SER A 113 29.55 12.60 -30.43
CA SER A 113 28.93 11.28 -30.28
C SER A 113 27.59 11.17 -31.02
N LEU A 114 26.71 12.18 -30.93
CA LEU A 114 25.44 12.24 -31.66
C LEU A 114 25.66 12.30 -33.17
N SER A 115 26.66 13.08 -33.61
CA SER A 115 27.05 13.19 -35.02
C SER A 115 27.60 11.86 -35.54
N ALA A 116 28.46 11.20 -34.76
CA ALA A 116 28.96 9.87 -35.09
C ALA A 116 27.82 8.85 -35.18
N MET A 117 26.88 8.84 -34.23
CA MET A 117 25.70 7.96 -34.28
C MET A 117 24.85 8.19 -35.53
N THR A 118 24.63 9.46 -35.90
CA THR A 118 23.87 9.83 -37.11
C THR A 118 24.56 9.33 -38.38
N ARG A 119 25.89 9.49 -38.46
CA ARG A 119 26.69 8.99 -39.58
C ARG A 119 26.69 7.47 -39.65
N ASP A 120 26.90 6.80 -38.53
CA ASP A 120 27.11 5.34 -38.48
C ASP A 120 25.81 4.56 -38.69
N PHE A 121 24.67 5.09 -38.25
CA PHE A 121 23.37 4.40 -38.32
C PHE A 121 22.36 5.03 -39.29
N GLY A 122 22.68 6.18 -39.90
CA GLY A 122 21.84 6.86 -40.89
C GLY A 122 20.40 7.05 -40.40
N ALA A 123 19.42 6.62 -41.20
CA ALA A 123 17.99 6.76 -40.87
C ALA A 123 17.55 6.07 -39.57
N ARG A 124 18.36 5.15 -39.01
CA ARG A 124 18.05 4.44 -37.76
C ARG A 124 18.37 5.27 -36.51
N PHE A 125 19.22 6.29 -36.61
CA PHE A 125 19.49 7.21 -35.51
C PHE A 125 19.22 8.64 -35.96
N GLN A 126 18.44 9.38 -35.18
CA GLN A 126 18.15 10.79 -35.48
C GLN A 126 18.39 11.65 -34.26
N HIS A 127 19.15 12.73 -34.42
CA HIS A 127 19.23 13.81 -33.46
C HIS A 127 18.40 14.99 -33.98
N VAL A 128 17.44 15.44 -33.16
CA VAL A 128 16.52 16.53 -33.49
C VAL A 128 16.70 17.64 -32.47
N VAL A 129 16.91 18.86 -32.97
CA VAL A 129 16.95 20.06 -32.12
C VAL A 129 15.58 20.72 -32.14
N ILE A 130 14.95 20.80 -30.97
CA ILE A 130 13.62 21.38 -30.76
C ILE A 130 13.76 22.87 -30.46
N SER A 131 12.92 23.70 -31.06
CA SER A 131 12.92 25.14 -30.78
C SER A 131 12.55 25.41 -29.31
N ARG A 132 13.01 26.54 -28.76
CA ARG A 132 12.67 26.91 -27.38
C ARG A 132 11.18 27.20 -27.20
N GLU A 133 10.53 27.71 -28.25
CA GLU A 133 9.09 27.92 -28.28
C GLU A 133 8.33 26.59 -28.22
N ASP A 134 8.72 25.62 -29.05
CA ASP A 134 8.13 24.28 -29.06
C ASP A 134 8.34 23.58 -27.72
N ALA A 135 9.54 23.71 -27.16
CA ALA A 135 9.85 23.16 -25.85
C ALA A 135 9.00 23.79 -24.73
N LEU A 136 8.75 25.11 -24.80
CA LEU A 136 7.86 25.80 -23.86
C LEU A 136 6.41 25.30 -23.99
N ARG A 137 5.90 25.17 -25.22
CA ARG A 137 4.55 24.64 -25.47
C ARG A 137 4.40 23.22 -24.93
N ALA A 138 5.36 22.35 -25.19
CA ALA A 138 5.41 21.01 -24.65
C ALA A 138 5.43 21.01 -23.11
N MET A 139 6.27 21.83 -22.48
CA MET A 139 6.33 21.90 -21.02
C MET A 139 5.01 22.37 -20.39
N LYS A 140 4.38 23.42 -20.94
CA LYS A 140 3.05 23.87 -20.46
C LYS A 140 1.99 22.77 -20.58
N LEU A 141 1.99 22.05 -21.71
CA LEU A 141 1.10 20.91 -21.92
C LEU A 141 1.37 19.80 -20.90
N GLY A 142 2.63 19.42 -20.71
CA GLY A 142 3.03 18.38 -19.76
C GLY A 142 2.64 18.72 -18.31
N GLN A 143 2.80 19.98 -17.88
CA GLN A 143 2.35 20.43 -16.57
C GLN A 143 0.83 20.25 -16.39
N SER A 144 0.05 20.60 -17.43
CA SER A 144 -1.40 20.42 -17.40
C SER A 144 -1.81 18.94 -17.32
N LEU A 145 -1.07 18.04 -17.98
CA LEU A 145 -1.33 16.60 -17.95
C LEU A 145 -1.04 15.98 -16.58
N VAL A 146 0.06 16.40 -15.93
CA VAL A 146 0.37 15.96 -14.56
C VAL A 146 -0.70 16.43 -13.57
N SER A 147 -1.14 17.69 -13.71
CA SER A 147 -2.18 18.26 -12.86
C SER A 147 -3.50 17.50 -12.97
N LYS A 148 -3.95 17.21 -14.19
CA LYS A 148 -5.15 16.38 -14.44
C LYS A 148 -5.01 14.95 -13.91
N GLN A 149 -3.82 14.36 -13.98
CA GLN A 149 -3.59 13.01 -13.45
C GLN A 149 -3.66 12.99 -11.91
N LEU A 150 -3.13 14.01 -11.23
CA LEU A 150 -3.25 14.14 -9.78
C LEU A 150 -4.71 14.37 -9.35
N GLU A 151 -5.48 15.14 -10.13
CA GLU A 151 -6.92 15.30 -9.91
C GLU A 151 -7.68 13.97 -10.04
N LEU A 152 -7.27 13.06 -10.93
CA LEU A 152 -7.86 11.73 -11.08
C LEU A 152 -7.47 10.73 -9.96
N VAL A 153 -6.28 10.86 -9.38
CA VAL A 153 -5.82 9.99 -8.27
C VAL A 153 -6.58 10.30 -6.97
N ARG A 154 -6.92 11.57 -6.72
CA ARG A 154 -7.61 11.99 -5.49
C ARG A 154 -8.95 11.28 -5.25
N PRO A 155 -9.88 11.17 -6.23
CA PRO A 155 -11.11 10.38 -6.10
C PRO A 155 -10.85 8.89 -5.81
N TYR A 156 -9.88 8.28 -6.51
CA TYR A 156 -9.57 6.86 -6.34
C TYR A 156 -9.00 6.55 -4.94
N GLU A 157 -8.21 7.45 -4.38
CA GLU A 157 -7.68 7.31 -3.02
C GLU A 157 -8.77 7.46 -1.95
N LEU A 158 -9.74 8.36 -2.15
CA LEU A 158 -10.94 8.44 -1.29
C LEU A 158 -11.75 7.14 -1.33
N GLU A 159 -12.00 6.57 -2.51
CA GLU A 159 -12.72 5.29 -2.66
C GLU A 159 -11.97 4.10 -2.05
N ARG A 160 -10.63 4.14 -2.05
CA ARG A 160 -9.80 3.11 -1.40
C ARG A 160 -9.87 3.21 0.12
N ALA A 161 -9.84 4.43 0.67
CA ALA A 161 -9.99 4.66 2.10
C ALA A 161 -11.37 4.19 2.60
N ASP A 162 -12.43 4.42 1.83
CA ASP A 162 -13.78 3.95 2.16
C ASP A 162 -13.92 2.42 2.10
N ARG A 163 -13.28 1.77 1.11
CA ARG A 163 -13.21 0.31 1.06
C ARG A 163 -12.44 -0.29 2.23
N ALA A 164 -11.37 0.36 2.68
CA ALA A 164 -10.60 -0.08 3.86
C ALA A 164 -11.42 0.06 5.15
N ARG A 165 -12.17 1.16 5.31
CA ARG A 165 -13.10 1.37 6.44
C ARG A 165 -14.15 0.27 6.52
N ARG A 166 -14.83 -0.05 5.41
CA ARG A 166 -15.85 -1.12 5.34
C ARG A 166 -15.28 -2.51 5.65
N ARG A 167 -14.04 -2.80 5.25
CA ARG A 167 -13.37 -4.07 5.57
C ARG A 167 -13.06 -4.21 7.06
N LEU A 168 -12.58 -3.14 7.69
CA LEU A 168 -12.32 -3.11 9.13
C LEU A 168 -13.60 -3.30 9.94
N GLU A 169 -14.71 -2.68 9.53
CA GLU A 169 -16.02 -2.88 10.15
C GLU A 169 -16.49 -4.33 10.05
N ASN A 170 -16.37 -4.96 8.87
CA ASN A 170 -16.72 -6.36 8.69
C ASN A 170 -15.85 -7.30 9.54
N ILE A 171 -14.54 -7.04 9.64
CA ILE A 171 -13.63 -7.83 10.48
C ILE A 171 -14.02 -7.71 11.96
N ARG A 172 -14.31 -6.49 12.44
CA ARG A 172 -14.79 -6.28 13.81
C ARG A 172 -16.09 -7.03 14.09
N ARG A 173 -17.03 -7.02 13.15
CA ARG A 173 -18.30 -7.74 13.30
C ARG A 173 -18.08 -9.26 13.40
N ILE A 174 -17.26 -9.83 12.51
CA ILE A 174 -16.93 -11.26 12.52
C ILE A 174 -16.22 -11.64 13.83
N GLN A 175 -15.34 -10.78 14.34
CA GLN A 175 -14.63 -11.04 15.58
C GLN A 175 -15.55 -11.02 16.80
N GLN A 176 -16.48 -10.06 16.87
CA GLN A 176 -17.51 -10.01 17.92
C GLN A 176 -18.46 -11.21 17.88
N GLU A 177 -18.82 -11.69 16.69
CA GLU A 177 -19.63 -12.91 16.52
C GLU A 177 -18.89 -14.16 17.02
N LYS A 178 -17.62 -14.31 16.66
CA LYS A 178 -16.77 -15.42 17.14
C LYS A 178 -16.57 -15.40 18.66
N GLU A 179 -16.37 -14.22 19.23
CA GLU A 179 -16.19 -14.06 20.67
C GLU A 179 -17.48 -14.41 21.44
N ARG A 180 -18.65 -14.01 20.92
CA ARG A 180 -19.95 -14.44 21.46
C ARG A 180 -20.13 -15.94 21.39
N GLU A 181 -19.79 -16.57 20.27
CA GLU A 181 -19.91 -18.02 20.11
C GLU A 181 -18.96 -18.78 21.04
N GLN A 182 -17.73 -18.30 21.22
CA GLN A 182 -16.78 -18.88 22.17
C GLN A 182 -17.25 -18.73 23.63
N ASN A 183 -17.81 -17.58 23.98
CA ASN A 183 -18.36 -17.33 25.33
C ASN A 183 -19.57 -18.21 25.62
N LEU A 184 -20.44 -18.47 24.64
CA LEU A 184 -21.56 -19.40 24.80
C LEU A 184 -21.07 -20.83 24.99
N ARG A 185 -20.13 -21.30 24.17
CA ARG A 185 -19.55 -22.65 24.29
C ARG A 185 -18.80 -22.85 25.61
N SER A 186 -18.06 -21.85 26.08
CA SER A 186 -17.36 -21.95 27.37
C SER A 186 -18.33 -21.94 28.55
N ALA A 187 -19.41 -21.15 28.48
CA ALA A 187 -20.48 -21.16 29.48
C ALA A 187 -21.21 -22.52 29.53
N GLU A 188 -21.51 -23.13 28.38
CA GLU A 188 -22.08 -24.48 28.31
C GLU A 188 -21.15 -25.55 28.88
N GLN A 189 -19.86 -25.49 28.57
CA GLN A 189 -18.86 -26.41 29.13
C GLN A 189 -18.71 -26.25 30.65
N ALA A 190 -18.68 -25.01 31.15
CA ALA A 190 -18.64 -24.74 32.58
C ALA A 190 -19.90 -25.28 33.29
N ARG A 191 -21.08 -25.08 32.71
CA ARG A 191 -22.34 -25.62 33.24
C ARG A 191 -22.33 -27.15 33.28
N GLN A 192 -21.80 -27.80 32.25
CA GLN A 192 -21.71 -29.25 32.19
C GLN A 192 -20.70 -29.82 33.20
N GLN A 193 -19.57 -29.15 33.39
CA GLN A 193 -18.57 -29.53 34.41
C GLN A 193 -19.10 -29.37 35.84
N GLU A 194 -19.90 -28.34 36.10
CA GLU A 194 -20.49 -28.15 37.42
C GLU A 194 -21.58 -29.19 37.70
N LEU A 195 -22.40 -29.54 36.70
CA LEU A 195 -23.34 -30.64 36.79
C LEU A 195 -22.67 -31.98 37.12
N THR A 196 -21.55 -32.29 36.47
CA THR A 196 -20.84 -33.54 36.74
C THR A 196 -20.25 -33.53 38.15
N ARG A 197 -19.73 -32.40 38.63
CA ARG A 197 -19.25 -32.26 40.02
C ARG A 197 -20.36 -32.45 41.06
N ILE A 198 -21.53 -31.85 40.85
CA ILE A 198 -22.68 -32.01 41.75
C ILE A 198 -23.11 -33.48 41.79
N ARG A 199 -23.20 -34.12 40.63
CA ARG A 199 -23.55 -35.55 40.52
C ARG A 199 -22.54 -36.44 41.24
N THR A 200 -21.23 -36.26 40.99
CA THR A 200 -20.20 -37.08 41.64
C THR A 200 -20.14 -36.86 43.16
N ALA A 201 -20.32 -35.61 43.64
CA ALA A 201 -20.37 -35.30 45.06
C ALA A 201 -21.58 -35.97 45.74
N ARG A 202 -22.74 -35.95 45.08
CA ARG A 202 -23.95 -36.64 45.54
C ARG A 202 -23.75 -38.16 45.61
N ASP A 203 -23.19 -38.75 44.57
CA ASP A 203 -22.93 -40.19 44.51
C ASP A 203 -21.94 -40.63 45.60
N GLN A 204 -20.88 -39.85 45.84
CA GLN A 204 -19.93 -40.11 46.92
C GLN A 204 -20.56 -39.98 48.32
N LEU A 205 -21.46 -39.01 48.51
CA LEU A 205 -22.19 -38.85 49.77
C LEU A 205 -23.10 -40.06 50.04
N LEU A 206 -23.85 -40.50 49.03
CA LEU A 206 -24.76 -41.63 49.14
C LEU A 206 -24.02 -42.95 49.36
N ALA A 207 -22.85 -43.14 48.75
CA ALA A 207 -22.03 -44.35 48.91
C ALA A 207 -21.44 -44.52 50.32
N ARG A 208 -21.34 -43.45 51.11
CA ARG A 208 -20.83 -43.48 52.50
C ARG A 208 -21.90 -43.82 53.54
N LEU A 209 -23.17 -43.85 53.14
CA LEU A 209 -24.30 -44.06 54.05
C LEU A 209 -24.82 -45.50 53.95
N PRO A 210 -25.38 -46.05 55.05
CA PRO A 210 -26.08 -47.32 54.99
C PRO A 210 -27.21 -47.32 53.93
N PRO A 211 -27.50 -48.45 53.26
CA PRO A 211 -28.38 -48.49 52.09
C PRO A 211 -29.81 -47.98 52.33
N GLU A 212 -30.32 -48.08 53.56
CA GLU A 212 -31.63 -47.59 53.96
C GLU A 212 -31.64 -46.07 54.11
N VAL A 213 -30.59 -45.50 54.72
CA VAL A 213 -30.43 -44.05 54.90
C VAL A 213 -30.16 -43.36 53.56
N ALA A 214 -29.33 -43.96 52.70
CA ALA A 214 -29.04 -43.45 51.36
C ALA A 214 -30.32 -43.35 50.50
N ARG A 215 -31.23 -44.33 50.58
CA ARG A 215 -32.51 -44.31 49.85
C ARG A 215 -33.45 -43.20 50.31
N ILE A 216 -33.58 -43.00 51.62
CA ILE A 216 -34.41 -41.92 52.17
C ILE A 216 -33.85 -40.55 51.79
N LEU A 217 -32.52 -40.37 51.88
CA LEU A 217 -31.87 -39.11 51.53
C LEU A 217 -31.91 -38.83 50.03
N ALA A 218 -31.80 -39.85 49.18
CA ALA A 218 -31.90 -39.70 47.72
C ALA A 218 -33.29 -39.21 47.27
N LEU A 219 -34.35 -39.63 47.96
CA LEU A 219 -35.74 -39.22 47.69
C LEU A 219 -36.03 -37.78 48.15
N SER A 220 -35.32 -37.27 49.17
CA SER A 220 -35.52 -35.91 49.70
C SER A 220 -34.64 -34.85 49.03
N MET A 221 -33.57 -35.25 48.33
CA MET A 221 -32.70 -34.33 47.60
C MET A 221 -33.31 -33.91 46.25
N PRO A 222 -33.27 -32.61 45.90
CA PRO A 222 -33.75 -32.13 44.60
C PRO A 222 -32.90 -32.68 43.44
N PRO A 223 -33.43 -32.71 42.20
CA PRO A 223 -32.67 -33.13 41.04
C PRO A 223 -31.45 -32.21 40.81
N PRO A 224 -30.30 -32.75 40.37
CA PRO A 224 -29.04 -32.01 40.28
C PRO A 224 -29.11 -30.82 39.32
N GLU A 225 -30.01 -30.83 38.32
CA GLU A 225 -30.22 -29.68 37.44
C GLU A 225 -30.78 -28.46 38.18
N ARG A 226 -31.55 -28.65 39.26
CA ARG A 226 -32.10 -27.56 40.10
C ARG A 226 -31.09 -26.99 41.09
N GLU A 227 -29.96 -27.65 41.31
CA GLU A 227 -28.91 -27.16 42.20
C GLU A 227 -27.94 -26.20 41.51
N LEU A 228 -27.86 -26.24 40.17
CA LEU A 228 -27.13 -25.25 39.37
C LEU A 228 -27.69 -23.82 39.52
N ASP A 229 -29.01 -23.71 39.64
CA ASP A 229 -29.72 -22.43 39.68
C ASP A 229 -29.95 -21.93 41.12
N ARG A 230 -29.43 -22.67 42.13
CA ARG A 230 -29.45 -22.21 43.51
C ARG A 230 -28.44 -21.07 43.66
N HIS A 231 -28.95 -19.86 43.81
CA HIS A 231 -28.14 -18.75 44.26
C HIS A 231 -27.50 -19.10 45.62
N PRO A 232 -26.17 -18.94 45.78
CA PRO A 232 -25.56 -19.06 47.09
C PRO A 232 -26.25 -18.07 48.03
N PRO A 233 -26.49 -18.43 49.31
CA PRO A 233 -27.07 -17.51 50.26
C PRO A 233 -26.22 -16.24 50.30
N ASP A 234 -26.87 -15.10 50.17
CA ASP A 234 -26.22 -13.80 50.04
C ASP A 234 -25.42 -13.48 51.32
N LEU A 235 -24.11 -13.75 51.28
CA LEU A 235 -23.21 -13.57 52.42
C LEU A 235 -23.05 -12.09 52.79
N GLY A 236 -23.48 -11.16 51.91
CA GLY A 236 -23.43 -9.71 52.12
C GLY A 236 -24.30 -9.21 53.28
N ASN A 237 -25.33 -9.97 53.66
CA ASN A 237 -26.17 -9.66 54.83
C ASN A 237 -25.87 -10.53 56.05
N SER A 238 -24.84 -11.38 56.00
CA SER A 238 -24.48 -12.19 57.15
C SER A 238 -23.93 -11.32 58.30
N THR A 239 -24.41 -11.56 59.52
CA THR A 239 -23.91 -10.94 60.76
C THR A 239 -22.54 -11.49 61.19
N THR A 240 -21.95 -12.36 60.37
CA THR A 240 -20.67 -13.02 60.60
C THR A 240 -19.51 -12.01 60.52
N ARG A 241 -18.44 -12.29 61.28
CA ARG A 241 -17.25 -11.42 61.38
C ARG A 241 -16.63 -11.10 60.02
N ALA A 242 -16.54 -12.10 59.13
CA ALA A 242 -16.02 -11.94 57.78
C ALA A 242 -16.90 -11.01 56.91
N GLY A 243 -18.22 -11.08 57.06
CA GLY A 243 -19.16 -10.19 56.35
C GLY A 243 -19.14 -8.74 56.85
N ARG A 244 -18.71 -8.50 58.11
CA ARG A 244 -18.45 -7.13 58.61
C ARG A 244 -17.16 -6.57 58.05
N GLU A 245 -16.08 -7.35 58.05
CA GLU A 245 -14.77 -6.92 57.54
C GLU A 245 -14.78 -6.60 56.04
N ALA A 246 -15.57 -7.33 55.24
CA ALA A 246 -15.74 -7.05 53.81
C ALA A 246 -16.42 -5.69 53.55
N ARG A 247 -17.46 -5.35 54.33
CA ARG A 247 -18.16 -4.06 54.23
C ARG A 247 -17.29 -2.88 54.62
N THR A 248 -16.43 -3.04 55.63
CA THR A 248 -15.48 -1.99 56.01
C THR A 248 -14.50 -1.70 54.87
N ARG A 249 -13.98 -2.75 54.21
CA ARG A 249 -13.05 -2.60 53.08
C ARG A 249 -13.71 -2.00 51.83
N GLU A 250 -14.97 -2.32 51.56
CA GLU A 250 -15.72 -1.67 50.48
C GLU A 250 -15.98 -0.18 50.76
N HIS A 251 -16.31 0.17 52.01
CA HIS A 251 -16.48 1.57 52.41
C HIS A 251 -15.17 2.38 52.36
N GLU A 252 -14.04 1.77 52.71
CA GLU A 252 -12.70 2.37 52.60
C GLU A 252 -12.34 2.62 51.13
N ARG A 253 -12.53 1.63 50.25
CA ARG A 253 -12.30 1.78 48.80
C ARG A 253 -13.22 2.83 48.15
N ALA A 254 -14.47 2.93 48.61
CA ALA A 254 -15.42 3.93 48.13
C ALA A 254 -15.07 5.35 48.61
N ARG A 255 -14.38 5.50 49.74
CA ARG A 255 -13.83 6.78 50.21
C ARG A 255 -12.59 7.19 49.41
N ASP A 256 -11.67 6.26 49.15
CA ASP A 256 -10.46 6.54 48.37
C ASP A 256 -10.78 6.90 46.91
N ALA A 257 -11.84 6.33 46.32
CA ALA A 257 -12.29 6.64 44.96
C ALA A 257 -12.98 8.02 44.82
N ARG A 258 -13.35 8.68 45.94
CA ARG A 258 -13.98 10.02 45.95
C ARG A 258 -13.06 11.12 46.48
N GLY A 259 -11.75 10.93 46.30
CA GLY A 259 -10.66 11.80 46.77
C GLY A 259 -11.03 13.27 47.02
N VAL A 260 -10.91 13.65 48.29
CA VAL A 260 -10.33 14.94 48.68
C VAL A 260 -8.83 14.85 48.45
#